data_AF-A0A2D0MWK4-F1
#
_entry.id   AF-A0A2D0MWK4-F1
#
_cell.length_a   1.000
_cell.length_b   1.000
_cell.length_c   1.000
_cell.angle_alpha   90.00
_cell.angle_beta   90.00
_cell.angle_gamma   90.00
#
_symmetry.space_group_name_H-M   'P 1'
#
loop_
_entity.id
_entity.type
_entity.pdbx_description
1 polymer ?
#
loop_
_entity_poly.entity_id
_entity_poly.type
_entity_poly.pdbx_seq_one_letter_code
_entity_poly.pdbx_strand_id
1 'polypeptide(L)'
;MKSKSISKWIFSAGGFKPCAAGTFQKNRSMKDKQVIEELRGIEKQIADLRFRLSDNKQRYLGRLAEIICEVFNITEEQLTGPERNPEYTDARFAFSFFARKHFTWKEIGEALGDRDHSTAKYQHTRYLELHGTDLVFTQKADQVQAKITEYEYE
;
A
#
# COMPACT_ATOMS: atom_id res chain seq x y z
N MET A 1 -68.25 25.68 13.89
CA MET A 1 -69.15 25.20 12.82
C MET A 1 -68.40 24.22 11.92
N LYS A 2 -68.96 23.00 11.82
CA LYS A 2 -68.88 22.01 10.72
C LYS A 2 -67.55 21.28 10.44
N SER A 3 -67.44 20.15 11.15
CA SER A 3 -66.95 18.84 10.67
C SER A 3 -67.45 18.46 9.27
N LYS A 4 -66.58 17.80 8.50
CA LYS A 4 -66.84 16.88 7.37
C LYS A 4 -65.66 15.89 7.38
N SER A 5 -65.69 14.63 7.81
CA SER A 5 -66.58 13.47 7.55
C SER A 5 -66.77 13.18 6.07
N ILE A 6 -65.90 12.33 5.50
CA ILE A 6 -66.13 11.60 4.24
C ILE A 6 -65.49 10.19 4.35
N SER A 7 -66.38 9.22 4.62
CA SER A 7 -66.51 7.91 3.96
C SER A 7 -65.37 6.88 3.97
N LYS A 8 -65.35 6.05 5.02
CA LYS A 8 -65.66 4.61 4.99
C LYS A 8 -65.60 3.94 3.59
N TRP A 9 -64.44 3.39 3.23
CA TRP A 9 -64.36 2.36 2.19
C TRP A 9 -64.57 0.99 2.82
N ILE A 10 -65.69 0.38 2.47
CA ILE A 10 -66.06 -0.99 2.79
C ILE A 10 -65.29 -1.87 1.81
N PHE A 11 -64.32 -2.64 2.29
CA PHE A 11 -63.81 -3.79 1.53
C PHE A 11 -64.52 -5.05 2.02
N SER A 12 -65.38 -5.54 1.12
CA SER A 12 -66.13 -6.78 1.22
C SER A 12 -65.19 -7.97 1.39
N ALA A 13 -65.59 -8.87 2.29
CA ALA A 13 -65.04 -10.21 2.42
C ALA A 13 -65.10 -10.95 1.07
N GLY A 14 -63.94 -11.37 0.58
CA GLY A 14 -63.78 -12.29 -0.54
C GLY A 14 -62.69 -13.30 -0.15
N GLY A 15 -63.09 -14.56 0.04
CA GLY A 15 -62.27 -15.62 0.62
C GLY A 15 -60.95 -15.86 -0.10
N PHE A 16 -59.86 -15.78 0.65
CA PHE A 16 -58.55 -16.22 0.21
C PHE A 16 -58.46 -17.75 0.38
N LYS A 17 -58.63 -18.49 -0.71
CA LYS A 17 -58.22 -19.92 -0.77
C LYS A 17 -56.70 -19.95 -0.97
N PRO A 18 -55.90 -20.55 -0.06
CA PRO A 18 -54.48 -20.74 -0.33
C PRO A 18 -54.33 -21.82 -1.42
N CYS A 19 -54.03 -21.39 -2.64
CA CYS A 19 -53.61 -22.27 -3.73
C CYS A 19 -52.18 -22.75 -3.48
N ALA A 20 -52.03 -24.07 -3.38
CA ALA A 20 -50.82 -24.89 -3.58
C ALA A 20 -49.45 -24.26 -3.22
N ALA A 21 -48.90 -24.70 -2.09
CA ALA A 21 -47.49 -24.53 -1.74
C ALA A 21 -46.60 -25.22 -2.79
N GLY A 22 -46.16 -24.45 -3.78
CA GLY A 22 -45.05 -24.85 -4.65
C GLY A 22 -43.76 -24.89 -3.84
N THR A 23 -43.12 -26.05 -3.79
CA THR A 23 -41.78 -26.27 -3.25
C THR A 23 -40.74 -25.51 -4.08
N PHE A 24 -40.62 -24.21 -3.83
CA PHE A 24 -39.63 -23.37 -4.47
C PHE A 24 -38.26 -23.52 -3.79
N GLN A 25 -37.40 -24.31 -4.43
CA GLN A 25 -35.95 -24.14 -4.50
C GLN A 25 -35.13 -24.24 -3.19
N LYS A 26 -34.97 -25.47 -2.67
CA LYS A 26 -33.82 -25.81 -1.80
C LYS A 26 -32.49 -25.98 -2.56
N ASN A 27 -32.51 -26.09 -3.89
CA ASN A 27 -31.33 -26.42 -4.70
C ASN A 27 -30.40 -25.23 -5.04
N ARG A 28 -30.81 -23.96 -4.83
CA ARG A 28 -29.90 -22.79 -4.92
C ARG A 28 -28.94 -22.72 -3.74
N SER A 29 -29.46 -22.95 -2.52
CA SER A 29 -28.74 -22.81 -1.25
C SER A 29 -27.44 -23.64 -1.13
N MET A 30 -27.36 -24.83 -1.73
CA MET A 30 -26.15 -25.66 -1.68
C MET A 30 -25.04 -25.15 -2.59
N LYS A 31 -25.38 -24.68 -3.80
CA LYS A 31 -24.42 -24.06 -4.72
C LYS A 31 -23.91 -22.74 -4.16
N ASP A 32 -24.79 -21.96 -3.54
CA ASP A 32 -24.42 -20.70 -2.88
C ASP A 32 -23.45 -20.93 -1.72
N LYS A 33 -23.64 -21.99 -0.91
CA LYS A 33 -22.71 -22.36 0.17
C LYS A 33 -21.34 -22.78 -0.34
N GLN A 34 -21.30 -23.56 -1.42
CA GLN A 34 -20.05 -24.00 -2.03
C GLN A 34 -19.27 -22.81 -2.61
N VAL A 35 -19.96 -21.91 -3.31
CA VAL A 35 -19.37 -20.66 -3.81
C VAL A 35 -18.86 -19.78 -2.66
N ILE A 36 -19.59 -19.68 -1.55
CA ILE A 36 -19.14 -18.92 -0.36
C ILE A 36 -17.86 -19.52 0.23
N GLU A 37 -17.74 -20.84 0.29
CA GLU A 37 -16.54 -21.48 0.84
C GLU A 37 -15.34 -21.35 -0.11
N GLU A 38 -15.57 -21.42 -1.43
CA GLU A 38 -14.55 -21.12 -2.45
C GLU A 38 -14.07 -19.66 -2.36
N LEU A 39 -14.98 -18.70 -2.21
CA LEU A 39 -14.64 -17.28 -2.02
C LEU A 39 -13.79 -17.06 -0.77
N ARG A 40 -14.13 -17.71 0.36
CA ARG A 40 -13.31 -17.65 1.59
C ARG A 40 -11.92 -18.24 1.39
N GLY A 41 -11.80 -19.31 0.59
CA GLY A 41 -10.51 -19.90 0.23
C GLY A 41 -9.63 -18.91 -0.55
N ILE A 42 -10.23 -18.22 -1.54
CA ILE A 42 -9.55 -17.19 -2.33
C ILE A 42 -9.15 -16.01 -1.46
N GLU A 43 -10.02 -15.53 -0.57
CA GLU A 43 -9.72 -14.43 0.36
C GLU A 43 -8.50 -14.73 1.25
N LYS A 44 -8.40 -15.97 1.77
CA LYS A 44 -7.23 -16.42 2.55
C LYS A 44 -5.96 -16.40 1.72
N GLN A 45 -6.02 -16.88 0.47
CA GLN A 45 -4.87 -16.85 -0.44
C GLN A 45 -4.43 -15.41 -0.75
N ILE A 46 -5.38 -14.51 -1.00
CA ILE A 46 -5.09 -13.08 -1.22
C ILE A 46 -4.44 -12.46 0.01
N ALA A 47 -4.91 -12.79 1.22
CA ALA A 47 -4.33 -12.28 2.46
C ALA A 47 -2.87 -12.72 2.63
N ASP A 48 -2.58 -14.00 2.39
CA ASP A 48 -1.22 -14.55 2.44
C ASP A 48 -0.30 -13.91 1.39
N LEU A 49 -0.77 -13.75 0.16
CA LEU A 49 -0.02 -13.07 -0.90
C LEU A 49 0.28 -11.61 -0.54
N ARG A 50 -0.69 -10.88 0.02
CA ARG A 50 -0.48 -9.50 0.49
C ARG A 50 0.58 -9.44 1.58
N PHE A 51 0.53 -10.35 2.54
CA PHE A 51 1.52 -10.43 3.62
C PHE A 51 2.94 -10.65 3.09
N ARG A 52 3.12 -11.61 2.17
CA ARG A 52 4.41 -11.88 1.55
C ARG A 52 4.94 -10.68 0.76
N LEU A 53 4.06 -9.99 0.02
CA LEU A 53 4.44 -8.79 -0.72
C LEU A 53 4.87 -7.64 0.21
N SER A 54 4.18 -7.44 1.33
CA SER A 54 4.60 -6.45 2.33
C SER A 54 5.94 -6.78 2.97
N ASP A 55 6.19 -8.06 3.27
CA ASP A 55 7.46 -8.49 3.86
C ASP A 55 8.63 -8.28 2.88
N ASN A 56 8.44 -8.64 1.61
CA ASN A 56 9.44 -8.40 0.56
C ASN A 56 9.76 -6.91 0.39
N LYS A 57 8.74 -6.04 0.45
CA LYS A 57 8.92 -4.59 0.44
C LYS A 57 9.78 -4.12 1.61
N GLN A 58 9.48 -4.56 2.83
CA GLN A 58 10.23 -4.13 4.00
C GLN A 58 11.69 -4.60 3.95
N ARG A 59 11.94 -5.83 3.48
CA ARG A 59 13.30 -6.36 3.27
C ARG A 59 14.08 -5.53 2.26
N TYR A 60 13.45 -5.12 1.16
CA TYR A 60 14.09 -4.25 0.17
C TYR A 60 14.52 -2.91 0.78
N LEU A 61 13.64 -2.25 1.55
CA LEU A 61 13.98 -0.97 2.19
C LEU A 61 15.12 -1.11 3.19
N GLY A 62 15.09 -2.17 4.01
CA GLY A 62 16.17 -2.47 4.96
C GLY A 62 17.50 -2.67 4.24
N ARG A 63 17.52 -3.48 3.18
CA ARG A 63 18.74 -3.72 2.40
C ARG A 63 19.24 -2.46 1.69
N LEU A 64 18.32 -1.65 1.15
CA LEU A 64 18.67 -0.36 0.56
C LEU A 64 19.30 0.59 1.59
N ALA A 65 18.73 0.66 2.80
CA ALA A 65 19.28 1.47 3.89
C ALA A 65 20.70 1.01 4.26
N GLU A 66 20.91 -0.30 4.39
CA GLU A 66 22.22 -0.88 4.69
C GLU A 66 23.27 -0.54 3.62
N ILE A 67 22.94 -0.72 2.33
CA ILE A 67 23.84 -0.40 1.21
C ILE A 67 24.21 1.10 1.23
N ILE A 68 23.23 1.97 1.45
CA ILE A 68 23.47 3.42 1.48
C ILE A 68 24.32 3.80 2.69
N CYS A 69 24.02 3.25 3.87
CA CYS A 69 24.82 3.50 5.08
C CYS A 69 26.27 3.07 4.88
N GLU A 70 26.50 1.93 4.24
CA GLU A 70 27.84 1.43 3.92
C GLU A 70 28.60 2.35 2.95
N VAL A 71 27.97 2.75 1.83
CA VAL A 71 28.63 3.58 0.81
C VAL A 71 28.88 5.01 1.30
N PHE A 72 27.95 5.58 2.06
CA PHE A 72 28.09 6.93 2.59
C PHE A 72 28.86 6.98 3.92
N ASN A 73 29.19 5.82 4.50
CA ASN A 73 29.88 5.66 5.79
C ASN A 73 29.12 6.37 6.93
N ILE A 74 27.83 6.09 7.04
CA ILE A 74 26.93 6.64 8.06
C ILE A 74 26.18 5.52 8.77
N THR A 75 25.60 5.80 9.93
CA THR A 75 24.73 4.86 10.64
C THR A 75 23.27 5.00 10.20
N GLU A 76 22.46 3.97 10.44
CA GLU A 76 21.01 4.01 10.17
C GLU A 76 20.32 5.13 10.97
N GLU A 77 20.77 5.37 12.20
CA GLU A 77 20.30 6.48 13.05
C GLU A 77 20.60 7.84 12.42
N GLN A 78 21.74 8.00 11.75
CA GLN A 78 22.09 9.23 11.03
C GLN A 78 21.25 9.39 9.75
N LEU A 79 20.96 8.28 9.04
CA LEU A 79 20.10 8.30 7.86
C LEU A 79 18.66 8.72 8.19
N THR A 80 18.09 8.16 9.25
CA THR A 80 16.69 8.37 9.68
C THR A 80 16.52 9.57 10.61
N GLY A 81 17.58 9.99 11.32
CA GLY A 81 17.54 11.04 12.33
C GLY A 81 17.27 12.45 11.78
N PRO A 82 17.03 13.44 12.65
CA PRO A 82 16.66 14.80 12.24
C PRO A 82 17.84 15.65 11.74
N GLU A 83 19.08 15.24 12.03
CA GLU A 83 20.29 16.02 11.74
C GLU A 83 20.49 16.24 10.23
N ARG A 84 20.98 17.41 9.82
CA ARG A 84 21.05 17.81 8.39
C ARG A 84 22.48 18.05 7.91
N ASN A 85 23.43 17.25 8.38
CA ASN A 85 24.77 17.29 7.82
C ASN A 85 24.72 16.97 6.31
N PRO A 86 25.60 17.57 5.48
CA PRO A 86 25.59 17.37 4.04
C PRO A 86 25.63 15.89 3.66
N GLU A 87 26.53 15.12 4.26
CA GLU A 87 26.67 13.68 3.99
C GLU A 87 25.39 12.88 4.30
N TYR A 88 24.70 13.19 5.40
CA TYR A 88 23.47 12.49 5.80
C TYR A 88 22.33 12.89 4.87
N THR A 89 22.32 14.15 4.45
CA THR A 89 21.33 14.69 3.54
C THR A 89 21.47 14.08 2.15
N ASP A 90 22.70 13.95 1.66
CA ASP A 90 23.03 13.31 0.39
C ASP A 90 22.69 11.82 0.39
N ALA A 91 22.99 11.11 1.48
CA ALA A 91 22.58 9.72 1.65
C ALA A 91 21.04 9.56 1.57
N ARG A 92 20.27 10.49 2.15
CA ARG A 92 18.80 10.49 2.04
C ARG A 92 18.31 10.83 0.64
N PHE A 93 19.02 11.69 -0.10
CA PHE A 93 18.71 11.94 -1.51
C PHE A 93 18.86 10.66 -2.34
N ALA A 94 19.98 9.94 -2.16
CA ALA A 94 20.19 8.64 -2.78
C ALA A 94 19.09 7.64 -2.39
N PHE A 95 18.76 7.54 -1.11
CA PHE A 95 17.71 6.64 -0.61
C PHE A 95 16.36 6.91 -1.30
N SER A 96 15.94 8.17 -1.29
CA SER A 96 14.67 8.59 -1.92
C SER A 96 14.65 8.39 -3.42
N PHE A 97 15.81 8.45 -4.10
CA PHE A 97 15.91 8.16 -5.52
C PHE A 97 15.72 6.66 -5.81
N PHE A 98 16.54 5.80 -5.20
CA PHE A 98 16.51 4.35 -5.47
C PHE A 98 15.25 3.67 -4.94
N ALA A 99 14.69 4.14 -3.81
CA ALA A 99 13.42 3.62 -3.29
C ALA A 99 12.24 3.98 -4.21
N ARG A 100 12.33 5.04 -5.02
CA ARG A 100 11.17 5.52 -5.77
C ARG A 100 10.62 4.52 -6.78
N LYS A 101 11.46 3.62 -7.31
CA LYS A 101 11.08 2.56 -8.25
C LYS A 101 10.02 1.61 -7.66
N HIS A 102 10.03 1.40 -6.35
CA HIS A 102 9.21 0.38 -5.68
C HIS A 102 8.25 0.92 -4.61
N PHE A 103 8.43 2.17 -4.18
CA PHE A 103 7.71 2.77 -3.05
C PHE A 103 7.04 4.10 -3.41
N THR A 104 5.95 4.38 -2.72
CA THR A 104 5.25 5.67 -2.74
C THR A 104 6.02 6.71 -1.92
N TRP A 105 5.78 8.00 -2.18
CA TRP A 105 6.41 9.09 -1.42
C TRP A 105 6.14 9.03 0.08
N LYS A 106 4.96 8.53 0.46
CA LYS A 106 4.59 8.35 1.86
C LYS A 106 5.42 7.25 2.51
N GLU A 107 5.49 6.06 1.89
CA GLU A 107 6.30 4.94 2.38
C GLU A 107 7.79 5.32 2.49
N ILE A 108 8.33 6.10 1.53
CA ILE A 108 9.71 6.59 1.58
C ILE A 108 9.93 7.54 2.77
N GLY A 109 8.99 8.45 3.00
CA GLY A 109 9.03 9.38 4.13
C GLY A 109 9.00 8.65 5.47
N GLU A 110 8.10 7.68 5.62
CA GLU A 110 7.98 6.80 6.79
C GLU A 110 9.29 6.04 7.04
N ALA A 111 9.87 5.42 6.01
CA ALA A 111 11.15 4.70 6.10
C ALA A 111 12.33 5.60 6.50
N LEU A 112 12.23 6.90 6.24
CA LEU A 112 13.26 7.90 6.53
C LEU A 112 13.02 8.63 7.86
N GLY A 113 12.34 8.00 8.81
CA GLY A 113 12.06 8.56 10.14
C GLY A 113 10.82 9.46 10.15
N ASP A 114 9.72 8.97 9.59
CA ASP A 114 8.41 9.66 9.58
C ASP A 114 8.45 11.07 8.95
N ARG A 115 9.24 11.24 7.89
CA ARG A 115 9.31 12.49 7.13
C ARG A 115 8.09 12.67 6.25
N ASP A 116 7.70 13.93 6.02
CA ASP A 116 6.58 14.23 5.13
C ASP A 116 6.87 13.81 3.68
N HIS A 117 5.84 13.35 2.98
CA HIS A 117 5.90 12.93 1.59
C HIS A 117 6.47 14.01 0.64
N SER A 118 6.25 15.30 0.93
CA SER A 118 6.83 16.40 0.15
C SER A 118 8.35 16.49 0.33
N THR A 119 8.86 16.10 1.50
CA THR A 119 10.30 16.01 1.77
C THR A 119 10.92 14.89 0.95
N ALA A 120 10.32 13.71 0.92
CA ALA A 120 10.79 12.60 0.09
C ALA A 120 10.82 12.97 -1.41
N LYS A 121 9.80 13.70 -1.88
CA LYS A 121 9.76 14.22 -3.26
C LYS A 121 10.88 15.22 -3.53
N TYR A 122 11.09 16.18 -2.63
CA TYR A 122 12.19 17.15 -2.73
C TYR A 122 13.56 16.45 -2.80
N GLN A 123 13.77 15.47 -1.93
CA GLN A 123 15.01 14.68 -1.90
C GLN A 123 15.27 13.97 -3.22
N HIS A 124 14.25 13.38 -3.83
CA HIS A 124 14.35 12.75 -5.14
C HIS A 124 14.73 13.74 -6.25
N THR A 125 14.14 14.94 -6.26
CA THR A 125 14.52 15.98 -7.23
C THR A 125 15.97 16.44 -7.02
N ARG A 126 16.39 16.63 -5.77
CA ARG A 126 17.76 17.05 -5.43
C ARG A 126 18.80 16.02 -5.86
N TYR A 127 18.50 14.73 -5.76
CA TYR A 127 19.37 13.68 -6.29
C TYR A 127 19.71 13.92 -7.77
N LEU A 128 18.71 14.20 -8.62
CA LEU A 128 18.90 14.38 -10.05
C LEU A 128 19.81 15.57 -10.37
N GLU A 129 19.71 16.64 -9.58
CA GLU A 129 20.55 17.83 -9.72
C GLU A 129 22.00 17.54 -9.26
N LEU A 130 22.17 16.85 -8.13
CA LEU A 130 23.47 16.51 -7.55
C LEU A 130 24.23 15.49 -8.39
N HIS A 131 23.56 14.46 -8.91
CA HIS A 131 24.19 13.44 -9.78
C HIS A 131 24.71 14.05 -11.10
N GLY A 132 24.14 15.17 -11.55
CA GLY A 132 24.64 15.88 -12.73
C GLY A 132 25.75 16.90 -12.45
N THR A 133 26.02 17.24 -11.19
CA THR A 133 26.87 18.39 -10.83
C THR A 133 28.03 18.06 -9.89
N ASP A 134 27.83 17.13 -8.95
CA ASP A 134 28.83 16.75 -7.95
C ASP A 134 29.43 15.37 -8.26
N LEU A 135 30.72 15.37 -8.61
CA LEU A 135 31.46 14.16 -8.96
C LEU A 135 31.55 13.16 -7.80
N VAL A 136 31.72 13.63 -6.56
CA VAL A 136 31.87 12.75 -5.38
C VAL A 136 30.54 12.07 -5.09
N PHE A 137 29.46 12.84 -5.13
CA PHE A 137 28.10 12.30 -4.99
C PHE A 137 27.79 11.27 -6.07
N THR A 138 28.13 11.59 -7.33
CA THR A 138 27.93 10.71 -8.49
C THR A 138 28.62 9.37 -8.30
N GLN A 139 29.89 9.38 -7.89
CA GLN A 139 30.66 8.15 -7.64
C GLN A 139 30.01 7.29 -6.55
N LYS A 140 29.55 7.90 -5.45
CA LYS A 140 28.83 7.17 -4.39
C LYS A 140 27.51 6.61 -4.89
N ALA A 141 26.73 7.40 -5.63
CA ALA A 141 25.45 6.97 -6.18
C ALA A 141 25.61 5.80 -7.17
N ASP A 142 26.65 5.83 -8.02
CA ASP A 142 26.96 4.74 -8.94
C ASP A 142 27.38 3.47 -8.20
N GLN A 143 28.13 3.59 -7.09
CA GLN A 143 28.44 2.46 -6.21
C GLN A 143 27.19 1.86 -5.56
N VAL A 144 26.25 2.70 -5.11
CA VAL A 144 24.95 2.23 -4.59
C VAL A 144 24.19 1.49 -5.68
N GLN A 145 24.11 2.04 -6.89
CA GLN A 145 23.44 1.40 -8.02
C GLN A 145 24.07 0.04 -8.37
N ALA A 146 25.40 -0.06 -8.38
CA ALA A 146 26.11 -1.31 -8.63
C ALA A 146 25.73 -2.39 -7.61
N LYS A 147 25.75 -2.05 -6.31
CA LYS A 147 25.36 -2.97 -5.22
C LYS A 147 23.89 -3.37 -5.24
N ILE A 148 22.99 -2.44 -5.55
CA ILE A 148 21.56 -2.76 -5.71
C ILE A 148 21.36 -3.73 -6.88
N THR A 149 22.08 -3.52 -7.97
CA THR A 149 21.98 -4.38 -9.16
C THR A 149 22.44 -5.79 -8.84
N GLU A 150 23.56 -5.95 -8.13
CA GLU A 150 24.06 -7.26 -7.67
C GLU A 150 22.99 -8.00 -6.84
N TYR A 151 22.34 -7.30 -5.90
CA TYR A 151 21.27 -7.86 -5.08
C TYR A 151 20.00 -8.25 -5.87
N GLU A 152 19.60 -7.49 -6.90
CA GLU A 152 18.41 -7.82 -7.71
C GLU A 152 18.58 -9.12 -8.54
N TYR A 153 19.81 -9.63 -8.71
CA TYR A 153 20.11 -10.85 -9.47
C TYR A 153 20.50 -12.07 -8.61
N GLU A 154 20.50 -11.95 -7.28
CA GLU A 154 20.66 -13.08 -6.33
C GLU A 154 19.31 -13.69 -5.92
#